data_AF-A0A2X2JKR5-F1
#
_entry.id   AF-A0A2X2JKR5-F1
#
_cell.length_a   1.000
_cell.length_b   1.000
_cell.length_c   1.000
_cell.angle_alpha   90.00
_cell.angle_beta   90.00
_cell.angle_gamma   90.00
#
_symmetry.space_group_name_H-M   'P 1'
#
loop_
_entity.id
_entity.type
_entity.pdbx_description
1 polymer ?
#
loop_
_entity_poly.entity_id
_entity_poly.type
_entity_poly.pdbx_seq_one_letter_code
_entity_poly.pdbx_strand_id
1 'polypeptide(L)'
;MCKKVVVFILLVAIVFTLGFTTGQPVYTKQKEGNAREHLIQKEVLGQMLSFKTYIKDTLQAEVQKGTVDTLRLRRAFLTTRLLFKKFEWASEYFTADLSRRLNGPPVEEVENADLLDPSLARGVEPIGLQVIEELIYPTYDNSNRQKLIREIEHLITNTDYLISYFEDHQLEDWRILDASKLEVFRIISLGITGFDNALSRNSMIESSMALGSLQQILLQYEGRKETLRLMLKGAIKYLQTTRGI
;
A
#
# COMPACT_ATOMS: atom_id res chain seq x y z
N MET A 1 12.18 19.00 -14.11
CA MET A 1 11.72 18.14 -15.22
C MET A 1 12.58 16.90 -15.44
N CYS A 2 13.90 17.04 -15.61
CA CYS A 2 14.80 15.93 -15.97
C CYS A 2 14.76 14.71 -15.02
N LYS A 3 14.58 14.93 -13.72
CA LYS A 3 14.66 13.85 -12.72
C LYS A 3 13.43 12.92 -12.66
N LYS A 4 12.21 13.44 -12.85
CA LYS A 4 10.96 12.63 -12.91
C LYS A 4 10.93 11.71 -14.13
N VAL A 5 11.46 12.19 -15.25
CA VAL A 5 11.58 11.42 -16.50
C VAL A 5 12.51 10.22 -16.30
N VAL A 6 13.59 10.37 -15.52
CA VAL A 6 14.51 9.25 -15.22
C VAL A 6 13.82 8.15 -14.40
N VAL A 7 13.04 8.49 -13.36
CA VAL A 7 12.26 7.48 -12.61
C VAL A 7 11.23 6.80 -13.48
N PHE A 8 10.50 7.58 -14.26
CA PHE A 8 9.50 7.04 -15.18
C PHE A 8 10.14 6.02 -16.13
N ILE A 9 11.28 6.35 -16.74
CA ILE A 9 12.03 5.44 -17.62
C ILE A 9 12.50 4.18 -16.87
N LEU A 10 13.01 4.32 -15.63
CA LEU A 10 13.44 3.17 -14.82
C LEU A 10 12.28 2.23 -14.46
N LEU A 11 11.13 2.79 -14.05
CA LEU A 11 9.95 1.99 -13.69
C LEU A 11 9.35 1.31 -14.92
N VAL A 12 9.28 2.01 -16.05
CA VAL A 12 8.88 1.43 -17.34
C VAL A 12 9.83 0.29 -17.75
N ALA A 13 11.14 0.47 -17.61
CA ALA A 13 12.11 -0.58 -17.88
C ALA A 13 11.93 -1.82 -16.97
N ILE A 14 11.58 -1.61 -15.69
CA ILE A 14 11.23 -2.71 -14.77
C ILE A 14 10.04 -3.51 -15.33
N VAL A 15 8.95 -2.83 -15.73
CA VAL A 15 7.78 -3.48 -16.35
C VAL A 15 8.18 -4.28 -17.59
N PHE A 16 9.01 -3.72 -18.47
CA PHE A 16 9.49 -4.43 -19.66
C PHE A 16 10.34 -5.66 -19.31
N THR A 17 11.17 -5.62 -18.27
CA THR A 17 11.90 -6.81 -17.80
C THR A 17 10.99 -7.86 -17.14
N LEU A 18 9.85 -7.46 -16.58
CA LEU A 18 8.81 -8.36 -16.10
C LEU A 18 7.98 -8.95 -17.25
N GLY A 19 7.94 -8.30 -18.41
CA GLY A 19 7.10 -8.63 -19.56
C GLY A 19 7.71 -9.54 -20.64
N PHE A 20 8.98 -9.93 -20.55
CA PHE A 20 9.68 -10.69 -21.62
C PHE A 20 10.21 -12.07 -21.20
N THR A 21 9.51 -12.75 -20.30
CA THR A 21 9.72 -14.19 -20.09
C THR A 21 8.39 -14.93 -20.20
N THR A 22 7.86 -15.01 -21.43
CA THR A 22 7.01 -16.14 -21.82
C THR A 22 7.90 -17.37 -21.97
N GLY A 23 8.46 -17.84 -20.86
CA GLY A 23 9.01 -19.17 -20.77
C GLY A 23 7.85 -20.14 -20.72
N GLN A 24 7.87 -21.17 -21.56
CA GLN A 24 6.92 -22.28 -21.50
C GLN A 24 6.76 -22.77 -20.06
N PRO A 25 5.55 -23.19 -19.63
CA PRO A 25 5.36 -23.72 -18.29
C PRO A 25 6.14 -25.03 -18.19
N VAL A 26 7.37 -24.95 -17.68
CA VAL A 26 8.11 -26.12 -17.23
C VAL A 26 7.38 -26.59 -15.96
N TYR A 27 6.45 -27.52 -16.15
CA TYR A 27 5.73 -28.25 -15.11
C TYR A 27 6.71 -29.16 -14.35
N THR A 28 7.68 -28.57 -13.65
CA THR A 28 8.59 -29.29 -12.75
C THR A 28 9.12 -28.35 -11.68
N LYS A 29 8.33 -28.09 -10.63
CA LYS A 29 8.74 -27.85 -9.22
C LYS A 29 7.57 -27.48 -8.30
N GLN A 30 6.58 -28.38 -8.19
CA GLN A 30 5.43 -28.17 -7.29
C GLN A 30 5.83 -28.10 -5.79
N LYS A 31 7.03 -28.58 -5.42
CA LYS A 31 7.52 -28.57 -4.03
C LYS A 31 8.21 -27.26 -3.62
N GLU A 32 8.76 -26.50 -4.56
CA GLU A 32 9.43 -25.22 -4.28
C GLU A 32 8.50 -24.00 -4.43
N GLY A 33 7.50 -24.06 -5.34
CA GLY A 33 6.45 -23.03 -5.46
C GLY A 33 5.74 -22.81 -4.13
N ASN A 34 5.18 -23.88 -3.56
CA ASN A 34 4.46 -23.83 -2.29
C ASN A 34 5.29 -23.25 -1.13
N ALA A 35 6.61 -23.52 -1.09
CA ALA A 35 7.46 -23.04 -0.01
C ALA A 35 7.73 -21.53 -0.11
N ARG A 36 8.04 -21.02 -1.33
CA ARG A 36 8.23 -19.59 -1.57
C ARG A 36 6.94 -18.82 -1.34
N GLU A 37 5.82 -19.29 -1.88
CA GLU A 37 4.51 -18.68 -1.73
C GLU A 37 4.13 -18.55 -0.25
N HIS A 38 4.33 -19.62 0.52
CA HIS A 38 4.07 -19.60 1.95
C HIS A 38 4.98 -18.64 2.72
N LEU A 39 6.27 -18.53 2.34
CA LEU A 39 7.18 -17.55 2.95
C LEU A 39 6.74 -16.10 2.66
N ILE A 40 6.35 -15.81 1.42
CA ILE A 40 5.85 -14.48 1.02
C ILE A 40 4.53 -14.18 1.74
N GLN A 41 3.61 -15.14 1.80
CA GLN A 41 2.34 -15.01 2.52
C GLN A 41 2.57 -14.73 4.01
N LYS A 42 3.49 -15.46 4.65
CA LYS A 42 3.86 -15.24 6.05
C LYS A 42 4.45 -13.84 6.28
N GLU A 43 5.29 -13.36 5.37
CA GLU A 43 5.85 -12.01 5.44
C GLU A 43 4.74 -10.95 5.32
N VAL A 44 3.83 -11.09 4.36
CA VAL A 44 2.69 -10.17 4.17
C VAL A 44 1.79 -10.14 5.41
N LEU A 45 1.45 -11.30 5.98
CA LEU A 45 0.69 -11.39 7.23
C LEU A 45 1.43 -10.72 8.39
N GLY A 46 2.75 -10.92 8.49
CA GLY A 46 3.60 -10.25 9.49
C GLY A 46 3.60 -8.73 9.34
N GLN A 47 3.58 -8.22 8.11
CA GLN A 47 3.50 -6.79 7.81
C GLN A 47 2.13 -6.20 8.20
N MET A 48 1.03 -6.91 7.87
CA MET A 48 -0.33 -6.52 8.26
C MET A 48 -0.50 -6.51 9.78
N LEU A 49 0.02 -7.51 10.48
CA LEU A 49 0.01 -7.56 11.94
C LEU A 49 0.82 -6.41 12.53
N SER A 50 2.01 -6.13 11.99
CA SER A 50 2.85 -5.01 12.43
C SER A 50 2.14 -3.67 12.24
N PHE A 51 1.44 -3.49 11.12
CA PHE A 51 0.61 -2.31 10.84
C PHE A 51 -0.51 -2.15 11.87
N LYS A 52 -1.31 -3.22 12.09
CA LYS A 52 -2.40 -3.23 13.09
C LYS A 52 -1.89 -2.91 14.50
N THR A 53 -0.84 -3.58 14.94
CA THR A 53 -0.26 -3.39 16.28
C THR A 53 0.26 -1.98 16.44
N TYR A 54 0.97 -1.44 15.44
CA TYR A 54 1.45 -0.06 15.48
C TYR A 54 0.31 0.97 15.56
N ILE A 55 -0.78 0.74 14.82
CA ILE A 55 -1.97 1.59 14.90
C ILE A 55 -2.51 1.60 16.34
N LYS A 56 -2.74 0.43 16.95
CA LYS A 56 -3.27 0.32 18.30
C LYS A 56 -2.36 0.95 19.34
N ASP A 57 -1.10 0.52 19.36
CA ASP A 57 -0.18 0.82 20.46
C ASP A 57 0.39 2.24 20.37
N THR A 58 0.42 2.85 19.17
CA THR A 58 1.03 4.16 18.95
C THR A 58 0.04 5.20 18.44
N LEU A 59 -0.60 4.98 17.30
CA LEU A 59 -1.45 6.00 16.68
C LEU A 59 -2.72 6.27 17.50
N GLN A 60 -3.46 5.20 17.83
CA GLN A 60 -4.68 5.27 18.62
C GLN A 60 -4.37 5.78 20.03
N ALA A 61 -3.31 5.25 20.66
CA ALA A 61 -2.87 5.68 21.98
C ALA A 61 -2.53 7.18 22.05
N GLU A 62 -1.94 7.77 21.00
CA GLU A 62 -1.67 9.22 20.95
C GLU A 62 -2.96 10.04 20.91
N VAL A 63 -3.92 9.66 20.06
CA VAL A 63 -5.19 10.39 19.93
C VAL A 63 -6.05 10.26 21.19
N GLN A 64 -5.95 9.13 21.91
CA GLN A 64 -6.72 8.85 23.12
C GLN A 64 -6.23 9.58 24.37
N LYS A 65 -5.08 10.26 24.34
CA LYS A 65 -4.62 11.09 25.46
C LYS A 65 -5.57 12.26 25.74
N GLY A 66 -5.51 12.79 26.97
CA GLY A 66 -6.26 13.99 27.37
C GLY A 66 -5.87 15.23 26.55
N THR A 67 -4.58 15.34 26.20
CA THR A 67 -4.06 16.35 25.26
C THR A 67 -3.25 15.64 24.19
N VAL A 68 -3.60 15.87 22.92
CA VAL A 68 -2.92 15.28 21.75
C VAL A 68 -1.66 16.06 21.44
N ASP A 69 -0.51 15.39 21.41
CA ASP A 69 0.73 15.97 20.87
C ASP A 69 0.69 15.86 19.34
N THR A 70 0.46 16.99 18.66
CA THR A 70 0.31 17.02 17.20
C THR A 70 1.57 16.56 16.45
N LEU A 71 2.76 16.77 17.01
CA LEU A 71 4.01 16.32 16.38
C LEU A 71 4.13 14.80 16.47
N ARG A 72 3.78 14.22 17.63
CA ARG A 72 3.74 12.75 17.79
C ARG A 72 2.65 12.12 16.93
N LEU A 73 1.46 12.73 16.87
CA LEU A 73 0.36 12.26 16.03
C LEU A 73 0.79 12.18 14.56
N ARG A 74 1.40 13.24 14.03
CA ARG A 74 1.92 13.26 12.66
C ARG A 74 2.99 12.19 12.41
N ARG A 75 3.92 12.03 13.35
CA ARG A 75 4.98 11.00 13.23
C ARG A 75 4.39 9.59 13.25
N ALA A 76 3.44 9.33 14.15
CA ALA A 76 2.72 8.07 14.21
C ALA A 76 1.97 7.80 12.91
N PHE A 77 1.20 8.77 12.43
CA PHE A 77 0.46 8.64 11.19
C PHE A 77 1.36 8.38 9.97
N LEU A 78 2.45 9.13 9.81
CA LEU A 78 3.42 8.89 8.74
C LEU A 78 4.01 7.48 8.81
N THR A 79 4.31 6.98 10.01
CA THR A 79 4.82 5.62 10.19
C THR A 79 3.77 4.57 9.84
N THR A 80 2.51 4.78 10.23
CA THR A 80 1.37 3.96 9.82
C THR A 80 1.27 3.87 8.29
N ARG A 81 1.37 5.00 7.58
CA ARG A 81 1.37 5.03 6.11
C ARG A 81 2.52 4.21 5.51
N LEU A 82 3.74 4.35 6.05
CA LEU A 82 4.89 3.57 5.58
C LEU A 82 4.75 2.06 5.83
N LEU A 83 4.06 1.66 6.90
CA LEU A 83 3.74 0.26 7.19
C LEU A 83 2.70 -0.29 6.21
N PHE A 84 1.66 0.49 5.89
CA PHE A 84 0.68 0.13 4.84
C PHE A 84 1.36 -0.13 3.49
N LYS A 85 2.25 0.78 3.08
CA LYS A 85 3.00 0.65 1.81
C LYS A 85 3.83 -0.62 1.70
N LYS A 86 4.12 -1.32 2.81
CA LYS A 86 4.86 -2.59 2.74
C LYS A 86 4.04 -3.72 2.10
N PHE A 87 2.73 -3.75 2.34
CA PHE A 87 1.83 -4.80 1.88
C PHE A 87 0.79 -4.31 0.86
N GLU A 88 0.80 -3.02 0.49
CA GLU A 88 -0.14 -2.42 -0.48
C GLU A 88 -0.26 -3.23 -1.78
N TRP A 89 0.88 -3.70 -2.32
CA TRP A 89 0.90 -4.53 -3.53
C TRP A 89 -0.02 -5.76 -3.43
N ALA A 90 -0.11 -6.34 -2.23
CA ALA A 90 -0.93 -7.52 -1.97
C ALA A 90 -2.38 -7.12 -1.74
N SER A 91 -2.65 -6.10 -0.90
CA SER A 91 -4.04 -5.69 -0.66
C SER A 91 -4.73 -5.20 -1.93
N GLU A 92 -4.05 -4.40 -2.76
CA GLU A 92 -4.62 -3.83 -3.98
C GLU A 92 -4.93 -4.88 -5.05
N TYR A 93 -4.11 -5.94 -5.15
CA TYR A 93 -4.31 -6.98 -6.15
C TYR A 93 -5.32 -8.04 -5.71
N PHE A 94 -5.26 -8.48 -4.45
CA PHE A 94 -6.05 -9.62 -3.98
C PHE A 94 -7.42 -9.20 -3.41
N THR A 95 -7.52 -8.00 -2.83
CA THR A 95 -8.73 -7.49 -2.15
C THR A 95 -8.86 -5.98 -2.32
N ALA A 96 -9.07 -5.53 -3.55
CA ALA A 96 -9.14 -4.10 -3.89
C ALA A 96 -10.22 -3.33 -3.09
N ASP A 97 -11.32 -3.98 -2.74
CA ASP A 97 -12.37 -3.43 -1.88
C ASP A 97 -11.87 -3.18 -0.45
N LEU A 98 -11.17 -4.14 0.17
CA LEU A 98 -10.56 -3.95 1.49
C LEU A 98 -9.42 -2.92 1.44
N SER A 99 -8.62 -2.91 0.37
CA SER A 99 -7.58 -1.90 0.19
C SER A 99 -8.17 -0.49 0.10
N ARG A 100 -9.29 -0.32 -0.61
CA ARG A 100 -10.03 0.95 -0.64
C ARG A 100 -10.54 1.36 0.74
N ARG A 101 -10.92 0.42 1.60
CA ARG A 101 -11.31 0.75 2.99
C ARG A 101 -10.12 1.15 3.87
N LEU A 102 -8.91 0.75 3.49
CA LEU A 102 -7.68 1.11 4.22
C LEU A 102 -7.05 2.41 3.74
N ASN A 103 -7.11 2.74 2.45
CA ASN A 103 -6.44 3.91 1.87
C ASN A 103 -7.28 4.62 0.79
N GLY A 104 -8.61 4.59 0.93
CA GLY A 104 -9.54 5.19 -0.03
C GLY A 104 -9.45 6.73 -0.07
N PRO A 105 -9.85 7.35 -1.20
CA PRO A 105 -9.87 8.80 -1.33
C PRO A 105 -10.88 9.44 -0.38
N PRO A 106 -10.67 10.69 0.05
CA PRO A 106 -11.58 11.42 0.93
C PRO A 106 -12.77 12.00 0.16
N VAL A 107 -13.42 11.17 -0.65
CA VAL A 107 -14.55 11.56 -1.50
C VAL A 107 -15.68 10.56 -1.26
N GLU A 108 -16.86 11.09 -0.95
CA GLU A 108 -18.06 10.28 -0.81
C GLU A 108 -18.38 9.58 -2.14
N GLU A 109 -18.55 8.27 -2.07
CA GLU A 109 -18.91 7.44 -3.23
C GLU A 109 -20.43 7.22 -3.23
N VAL A 110 -21.01 7.07 -4.41
CA VAL A 110 -22.41 6.66 -4.56
C VAL A 110 -22.42 5.19 -4.95
N GLU A 111 -22.91 4.35 -4.05
CA GLU A 111 -23.17 2.94 -4.34
C GLU A 111 -24.61 2.81 -4.82
N ASN A 112 -24.82 2.20 -5.98
CA ASN A 112 -26.16 1.87 -6.45
C ASN A 112 -26.29 0.35 -6.63
N ALA A 113 -27.14 -0.25 -5.81
CA ALA A 113 -27.39 -1.69 -5.82
C ALA A 113 -28.06 -2.15 -7.13
N ASP A 114 -28.78 -1.26 -7.83
CA ASP A 114 -29.33 -1.51 -9.16
C ASP A 114 -29.17 -0.27 -10.06
N LEU A 115 -28.32 -0.38 -11.08
CA LEU A 115 -28.07 0.72 -12.03
C LEU A 115 -29.33 1.16 -12.80
N LEU A 116 -30.39 0.33 -12.83
CA LEU A 116 -31.67 0.64 -13.47
C LEU A 116 -32.67 1.33 -12.54
N ASP A 117 -32.44 1.30 -11.22
CA ASP A 117 -33.26 2.00 -10.23
C ASP A 117 -32.44 3.02 -9.42
N PRO A 118 -32.42 4.31 -9.83
CA PRO A 118 -31.71 5.37 -9.12
C PRO A 118 -32.17 5.58 -7.67
N SER A 119 -33.35 5.08 -7.27
CA SER A 119 -33.84 5.24 -5.89
C SER A 119 -33.10 4.37 -4.87
N LEU A 120 -32.32 3.39 -5.35
CA LEU A 120 -31.50 2.50 -4.52
C LEU A 120 -30.06 3.01 -4.33
N ALA A 121 -29.72 4.16 -4.92
CA ALA A 121 -28.42 4.80 -4.73
C ALA A 121 -28.26 5.31 -3.30
N ARG A 122 -27.12 5.01 -2.67
CA ARG A 122 -26.76 5.45 -1.32
C ARG A 122 -25.35 6.03 -1.31
N GLY A 123 -25.17 7.10 -0.54
CA GLY A 123 -23.86 7.64 -0.23
C GLY A 123 -23.10 6.70 0.71
N VAL A 124 -21.83 6.48 0.41
CA VAL A 124 -20.89 5.72 1.24
C VAL A 124 -19.87 6.71 1.78
N GLU A 125 -19.85 6.89 3.10
CA GLU A 125 -18.87 7.75 3.75
C GLU A 125 -17.44 7.26 3.43
N PRO A 126 -16.54 8.16 3.05
CA PRO A 126 -15.16 7.77 2.77
C PRO A 126 -14.47 7.38 4.06
N ILE A 127 -13.63 6.36 3.99
CA ILE A 127 -12.81 5.89 5.11
C ILE A 127 -11.37 5.63 4.69
N GLY A 128 -10.48 5.55 5.68
CA GLY A 128 -9.11 5.07 5.50
C GLY A 128 -8.04 6.16 5.61
N LEU A 129 -6.82 5.82 5.20
CA LEU A 129 -5.62 6.62 5.46
C LEU A 129 -5.64 8.01 4.80
N GLN A 130 -6.30 8.20 3.65
CA GLN A 130 -6.39 9.55 3.05
C GLN A 130 -7.42 10.42 3.80
N VAL A 131 -8.51 9.84 4.29
CA VAL A 131 -9.48 10.54 5.17
C VAL A 131 -8.81 10.95 6.48
N ILE A 132 -8.04 10.05 7.09
CA ILE A 132 -7.28 10.35 8.30
C ILE A 132 -6.24 11.47 8.04
N GLU A 133 -5.66 11.53 6.84
CA GLU A 133 -4.74 12.60 6.48
C GLU A 133 -5.40 13.98 6.61
N GLU A 134 -6.62 14.15 6.11
CA GLU A 134 -7.39 15.41 6.21
C GLU A 134 -7.74 15.80 7.65
N LEU A 135 -7.84 14.82 8.55
CA LEU A 135 -8.08 15.08 9.96
C LEU A 135 -6.82 15.55 10.71
N ILE A 136 -5.62 15.31 10.16
CA ILE A 136 -4.32 15.60 10.80
C ILE A 136 -3.59 16.80 10.14
N TYR A 137 -3.82 17.02 8.85
CA TYR A 137 -3.15 18.03 8.03
C TYR A 137 -4.16 19.00 7.39
N PRO A 138 -3.77 20.26 7.11
CA PRO A 138 -2.47 20.89 7.40
C PRO A 138 -2.30 21.29 8.87
N THR A 139 -3.39 21.31 9.65
CA THR A 139 -3.41 21.60 11.09
C THR A 139 -4.43 20.68 11.75
N TYR A 140 -4.03 20.00 12.81
CA TYR A 140 -4.95 19.15 13.58
C TYR A 140 -5.92 20.03 14.39
N ASP A 141 -7.22 19.76 14.25
CA ASP A 141 -8.27 20.35 15.07
C ASP A 141 -8.79 19.32 16.07
N ASN A 142 -8.76 19.69 17.36
CA ASN A 142 -9.22 18.83 18.43
C ASN A 142 -10.74 18.56 18.38
N SER A 143 -11.52 19.39 17.67
CA SER A 143 -12.95 19.13 17.42
C SER A 143 -13.16 17.82 16.64
N ASN A 144 -12.20 17.43 15.79
CA ASN A 144 -12.23 16.23 14.98
C ASN A 144 -11.76 14.97 15.71
N ARG A 145 -11.35 15.07 16.99
CA ARG A 145 -10.74 13.96 17.74
C ARG A 145 -11.59 12.69 17.71
N GLN A 146 -12.90 12.81 17.93
CA GLN A 146 -13.78 11.64 17.94
C GLN A 146 -13.96 11.03 16.55
N LYS A 147 -13.96 11.84 15.49
CA LYS A 147 -13.98 11.34 14.11
C LYS A 147 -12.68 10.60 13.81
N LEU A 148 -11.53 11.17 14.18
CA LEU A 148 -10.22 10.53 14.00
C LEU A 148 -10.12 9.19 14.73
N ILE A 149 -10.64 9.08 15.95
CA ILE A 149 -10.69 7.80 16.69
C ILE A 149 -11.51 6.76 15.92
N ARG A 150 -12.69 7.12 15.41
CA ARG A 150 -13.53 6.20 14.62
C ARG A 150 -12.84 5.74 13.34
N GLU A 151 -12.20 6.64 12.59
CA GLU A 151 -11.45 6.27 11.39
C GLU A 151 -10.30 5.30 11.69
N ILE A 152 -9.60 5.52 12.81
CA ILE A 152 -8.54 4.61 13.28
C ILE A 152 -9.12 3.23 13.65
N GLU A 153 -10.30 3.18 14.28
CA GLU A 153 -10.99 1.93 14.57
C GLU A 153 -11.41 1.20 13.28
N HIS A 154 -11.92 1.93 12.28
CA HIS A 154 -12.20 1.38 10.96
C HIS A 154 -10.94 0.81 10.30
N LEU A 155 -9.79 1.47 10.39
CA LEU A 155 -8.52 0.91 9.89
C LEU A 155 -8.17 -0.42 10.56
N ILE A 156 -8.29 -0.49 11.90
CA ILE A 156 -7.99 -1.71 12.66
C ILE A 156 -8.91 -2.85 12.21
N THR A 157 -10.22 -2.61 12.16
CA THR A 157 -11.21 -3.63 11.79
C THR A 157 -11.04 -4.09 10.35
N ASN A 158 -10.80 -3.18 9.40
CA ASN A 158 -10.56 -3.56 8.01
C ASN A 158 -9.22 -4.28 7.82
N THR A 159 -8.22 -4.00 8.66
CA THR A 159 -6.98 -4.79 8.68
C THR A 159 -7.24 -6.21 9.18
N ASP A 160 -8.16 -6.40 10.12
CA ASP A 160 -8.55 -7.74 10.58
C ASP A 160 -9.21 -8.56 9.47
N TYR A 161 -10.13 -7.97 8.71
CA TYR A 161 -10.69 -8.65 7.54
C TYR A 161 -9.62 -8.99 6.49
N LEU A 162 -8.64 -8.10 6.29
CA LEU A 162 -7.54 -8.33 5.37
C LEU A 162 -6.64 -9.48 5.84
N ILE A 163 -6.30 -9.53 7.13
CA ILE A 163 -5.52 -10.63 7.73
C ILE A 163 -6.26 -11.95 7.54
N SER A 164 -7.55 -12.02 7.90
CA SER A 164 -8.36 -13.25 7.74
C SER A 164 -8.42 -13.70 6.28
N TYR A 165 -8.56 -12.77 5.32
CA TYR A 165 -8.49 -13.12 3.90
C TYR A 165 -7.16 -13.81 3.55
N PHE A 166 -6.03 -13.24 3.96
CA PHE A 166 -4.71 -13.80 3.64
C PHE A 166 -4.36 -15.05 4.46
N GLU A 167 -5.04 -15.33 5.56
CA GLU A 167 -4.95 -16.61 6.27
C GLU A 167 -5.70 -17.72 5.52
N ASP A 168 -6.87 -17.40 4.94
CA ASP A 168 -7.74 -18.36 4.27
C ASP A 168 -7.38 -18.61 2.79
N HIS A 169 -6.67 -17.68 2.15
CA HIS A 169 -6.36 -17.73 0.72
C HIS A 169 -4.85 -17.87 0.46
N GLN A 170 -4.45 -19.03 -0.06
CA GLN A 170 -3.07 -19.24 -0.49
C GLN A 170 -2.71 -18.37 -1.70
N LEU A 171 -1.46 -17.91 -1.72
CA LEU A 171 -0.92 -17.12 -2.82
C LEU A 171 -0.34 -18.05 -3.88
N GLU A 172 -0.61 -17.70 -5.14
CA GLU A 172 -0.03 -18.38 -6.30
C GLU A 172 1.08 -17.51 -6.87
N ASP A 173 2.19 -18.11 -7.30
CA ASP A 173 3.34 -17.42 -7.84
C ASP A 173 2.99 -16.41 -8.94
N TRP A 174 2.18 -16.81 -9.91
CA TRP A 174 1.82 -15.95 -11.03
C TRP A 174 1.02 -14.73 -10.56
N ARG A 175 0.18 -14.89 -9.52
CA ARG A 175 -0.58 -13.80 -8.89
C ARG A 175 0.35 -12.84 -8.14
N ILE A 176 1.36 -13.36 -7.44
CA ILE A 176 2.38 -12.53 -6.76
C ILE A 176 3.14 -11.67 -7.79
N LEU A 177 3.49 -12.25 -8.94
CA LEU A 177 4.19 -11.52 -10.01
C LEU A 177 3.30 -10.46 -10.67
N ASP A 178 2.02 -10.75 -10.88
CA ASP A 178 1.08 -9.77 -11.43
C ASP A 178 0.76 -8.66 -10.44
N ALA A 179 0.60 -8.97 -9.16
CA ALA A 179 0.46 -8.00 -8.09
C ALA A 179 1.69 -7.07 -8.02
N SER A 180 2.89 -7.62 -8.17
CA SER A 180 4.13 -6.82 -8.24
C SER A 180 4.15 -5.86 -9.43
N LYS A 181 3.67 -6.29 -10.61
CA LYS A 181 3.56 -5.41 -11.79
C LYS A 181 2.54 -4.30 -11.56
N LEU A 182 1.37 -4.66 -11.01
CA LEU A 182 0.32 -3.70 -10.68
C LEU A 182 0.85 -2.61 -9.74
N GLU A 183 1.59 -2.99 -8.70
CA GLU A 183 2.17 -2.04 -7.77
C GLU A 183 3.18 -1.10 -8.44
N VAL A 184 4.02 -1.59 -9.36
CA VAL A 184 4.90 -0.70 -10.15
C VAL A 184 4.09 0.32 -10.95
N PHE A 185 2.98 -0.09 -11.59
CA PHE A 185 2.11 0.84 -12.29
C PHE A 185 1.48 1.86 -11.34
N ARG A 186 1.00 1.43 -10.17
CA ARG A 186 0.43 2.32 -9.16
C ARG A 186 1.44 3.34 -8.65
N ILE A 187 2.69 2.94 -8.41
CA ILE A 187 3.76 3.87 -8.05
C ILE A 187 3.93 4.94 -9.14
N ILE A 188 3.91 4.56 -10.42
CA ILE A 188 4.03 5.50 -11.55
C ILE A 188 2.81 6.44 -11.64
N SER A 189 1.60 5.92 -11.51
CA SER A 189 0.37 6.68 -11.79
C SER A 189 -0.14 7.49 -10.59
N LEU A 190 0.04 6.97 -9.38
CA LEU A 190 -0.53 7.52 -8.13
C LEU A 190 0.56 7.87 -7.11
N GLY A 191 1.54 6.98 -6.93
CA GLY A 191 2.58 7.15 -5.91
C GLY A 191 3.42 8.40 -6.12
N ILE A 192 4.07 8.55 -7.28
CA ILE A 192 4.95 9.69 -7.55
C ILE A 192 4.22 11.03 -7.72
N THR A 193 2.91 11.01 -7.94
CA THR A 193 2.08 12.22 -8.04
C THR A 193 1.61 12.71 -6.68
N GLY A 194 1.69 11.86 -5.65
CA GLY A 194 1.21 12.16 -4.30
C GLY A 194 -0.30 12.04 -4.15
N PHE A 195 -0.94 11.21 -4.98
CA PHE A 195 -2.38 10.98 -4.91
C PHE A 195 -2.82 10.52 -3.51
N ASP A 196 -2.12 9.55 -2.93
CA ASP A 196 -2.50 8.98 -1.63
C ASP A 196 -2.19 9.88 -0.42
N ASN A 197 -1.41 10.95 -0.59
CA ASN A 197 -0.88 11.76 0.51
C ASN A 197 -0.69 13.24 0.16
N ALA A 198 -1.72 13.82 -0.47
CA ALA A 198 -1.69 15.17 -1.02
C ALA A 198 -1.33 16.24 0.03
N LEU A 199 -1.63 16.00 1.31
CA LEU A 199 -1.39 16.99 2.38
C LEU A 199 -0.08 16.75 3.15
N SER A 200 0.29 15.50 3.44
CA SER A 200 1.52 15.19 4.17
C SER A 200 2.77 15.20 3.30
N ARG A 201 2.61 15.12 1.97
CA ARG A 201 3.67 15.28 0.95
C ARG A 201 4.83 14.30 1.10
N ASN A 202 4.54 13.08 1.55
CA ASN A 202 5.53 12.03 1.79
C ASN A 202 5.62 10.99 0.66
N SER A 203 5.09 11.33 -0.52
CA SER A 203 4.87 10.44 -1.68
C SER A 203 6.10 9.67 -2.14
N MET A 204 7.26 10.33 -2.19
CA MET A 204 8.50 9.72 -2.65
C MET A 204 9.02 8.66 -1.65
N ILE A 205 8.90 8.93 -0.34
CA ILE A 205 9.32 7.98 0.70
C ILE A 205 8.37 6.79 0.72
N GLU A 206 7.05 7.03 0.62
CA GLU A 206 6.05 5.96 0.51
C GLU A 206 6.27 5.08 -0.72
N SER A 207 6.50 5.69 -1.88
CA SER A 207 6.84 4.96 -3.12
C SER A 207 8.13 4.14 -2.95
N SER A 208 9.12 4.66 -2.21
CA SER A 208 10.35 3.92 -1.95
C SER A 208 10.13 2.71 -1.04
N MET A 209 9.20 2.80 -0.09
CA MET A 209 8.82 1.69 0.79
C MET A 209 8.11 0.59 0.00
N ALA A 210 7.12 0.95 -0.82
CA ALA A 210 6.42 0.00 -1.68
C ALA A 210 7.37 -0.72 -2.63
N LEU A 211 8.25 0.02 -3.31
CA LEU A 211 9.25 -0.57 -4.21
C LEU A 211 10.28 -1.42 -3.47
N GLY A 212 10.60 -1.06 -2.23
CA GLY A 212 11.44 -1.86 -1.33
C GLY A 212 10.83 -3.21 -1.01
N SER A 213 9.52 -3.27 -0.74
CA SER A 213 8.80 -4.54 -0.57
C SER A 213 8.85 -5.41 -1.82
N LEU A 214 8.59 -4.82 -2.99
CA LEU A 214 8.69 -5.55 -4.26
C LEU A 214 10.10 -6.09 -4.49
N GLN A 215 11.14 -5.33 -4.13
CA GLN A 215 12.51 -5.82 -4.24
C GLN A 215 12.73 -7.07 -3.38
N GLN A 216 12.23 -7.12 -2.15
CA GLN A 216 12.40 -8.28 -1.29
C GLN A 216 11.69 -9.51 -1.86
N ILE A 217 10.50 -9.33 -2.43
CA ILE A 217 9.70 -10.40 -3.06
C ILE A 217 10.35 -10.91 -4.33
N LEU A 218 10.69 -9.99 -5.25
CA LEU A 218 11.21 -10.34 -6.58
C LEU A 218 12.57 -11.03 -6.51
N LEU A 219 13.36 -10.79 -5.46
CA LEU A 219 14.63 -11.48 -5.24
C LEU A 219 14.47 -12.96 -4.81
N GLN A 220 13.27 -13.40 -4.41
CA GLN A 220 12.97 -14.81 -4.12
C GLN A 220 12.75 -15.65 -5.39
N TYR A 221 12.61 -15.01 -6.55
CA TYR A 221 12.41 -15.70 -7.82
C TYR A 221 13.75 -15.91 -8.53
N GLU A 222 14.14 -17.17 -8.74
CA GLU A 222 15.37 -17.54 -9.46
C GLU A 222 15.41 -16.95 -10.88
N GLY A 223 16.61 -16.68 -11.42
CA GLY A 223 16.79 -16.18 -12.79
C GLY A 223 16.48 -14.70 -13.00
N ARG A 224 16.12 -13.95 -11.95
CA ARG A 224 15.96 -12.50 -11.99
C ARG A 224 17.34 -11.84 -12.15
N LYS A 225 17.58 -11.29 -13.35
CA LYS A 225 18.86 -10.70 -13.79
C LYS A 225 19.39 -9.67 -12.79
N GLU A 226 20.70 -9.65 -12.57
CA GLU A 226 21.44 -8.62 -11.81
C GLU A 226 20.98 -7.20 -12.18
N THR A 227 20.63 -6.98 -13.45
CA THR A 227 20.04 -5.75 -13.97
C THR A 227 18.77 -5.31 -13.23
N LEU A 228 17.80 -6.20 -12.95
CA LEU A 228 16.57 -5.85 -12.23
C LEU A 228 16.88 -5.42 -10.81
N ARG A 229 17.77 -6.14 -10.13
CA ARG A 229 18.23 -5.78 -8.78
C ARG A 229 18.85 -4.39 -8.74
N LEU A 230 19.73 -4.09 -9.71
CA LEU A 230 20.37 -2.78 -9.83
C LEU A 230 19.36 -1.66 -10.16
N MET A 231 18.40 -1.91 -11.06
CA MET A 231 17.34 -0.95 -11.38
C MET A 231 16.46 -0.63 -10.18
N LEU A 232 15.99 -1.66 -9.45
CA LEU A 232 15.21 -1.47 -8.21
C LEU A 232 16.00 -0.68 -7.16
N LYS A 233 17.27 -1.04 -6.95
CA LYS A 233 18.15 -0.32 -6.01
C LYS A 233 18.35 1.14 -6.42
N GLY A 234 18.54 1.40 -7.72
CA GLY A 234 18.67 2.75 -8.26
C GLY A 234 17.40 3.58 -8.08
N ALA A 235 16.24 3.00 -8.39
CA ALA A 235 14.94 3.65 -8.24
C ALA A 235 14.61 3.95 -6.76
N ILE A 236 14.82 2.99 -5.85
CA ILE A 236 14.64 3.19 -4.40
C ILE A 236 15.53 4.34 -3.90
N LYS A 237 16.83 4.32 -4.26
CA LYS A 237 17.77 5.38 -3.87
C LYS A 237 17.35 6.75 -4.42
N TYR A 238 16.88 6.80 -5.67
CA TYR A 238 16.37 8.03 -6.25
C TYR A 238 15.18 8.56 -5.45
N LEU A 239 14.19 7.71 -5.14
CA LEU A 239 12.98 8.10 -4.41
C LEU A 239 13.32 8.62 -3.01
N GLN A 240 14.25 7.97 -2.30
CA GLN A 240 14.71 8.39 -0.98
C GLN A 240 15.44 9.75 -0.96
N THR A 241 16.11 10.11 -2.06
CA THR A 241 16.90 11.35 -2.16
C THR A 241 16.13 12.51 -2.80
N THR A 242 14.92 12.24 -3.29
CA THR A 242 14.05 13.24 -3.91
C THR A 242 13.01 13.69 -2.89
N ARG A 243 12.99 14.98 -2.56
CA ARG A 243 11.90 15.55 -1.76
C ARG A 243 10.59 15.46 -2.56
N GLY A 244 9.52 15.02 -1.90
CA GLY A 244 8.16 15.02 -2.44
C GLY A 244 7.70 16.42 -2.87
N ILE A 245 6.63 16.47 -3.66
CA ILE A 245 5.97 17.71 -4.11
C ILE A 245 5.12 18.27 -2.97
#